data_AF-A0A0E3DAZ3-F1
#
_entry.id   AF-A0A0E3DAZ3-F1
#
_cell.length_a   1.000
_cell.length_b   1.000
_cell.length_c   1.000
_cell.angle_alpha   90.00
_cell.angle_beta   90.00
_cell.angle_gamma   90.00
#
_symmetry.space_group_name_H-M   'P 1'
#
loop_
_entity.id
_entity.type
_entity.pdbx_description
1 polymer ?
#
loop_
_entity_poly.entity_id
_entity_poly.type
_entity_poly.pdbx_seq_one_letter_code
_entity_poly.pdbx_strand_id
1 'polypeptide(L)'
;MFNFIIINLILLILIFQKILLLNEETLILICFISFCWIAYNKIGDSITFGFKDDSSKIKNILIDSLTQVAYNLNQYIIANFKFAKLQTNFNELKQHFIILISLASINFPKYSEQNIKLLYARKLFYTWRLEQQTIKLITALILKKIEKVAFTKQFCTQKLCLPYFKCLDKIILREYFEKV
;
A
#
# COMPACT_ATOMS: atom_id res chain seq x y z
N MET A 1 -62.71 -61.88 25.75
CA MET A 1 -63.61 -63.01 25.42
C MET A 1 -65.05 -62.58 25.14
N PHE A 2 -65.65 -61.67 25.92
CA PHE A 2 -67.03 -61.18 25.71
C PHE A 2 -67.29 -60.64 24.29
N ASN A 3 -66.38 -59.83 23.72
CA ASN A 3 -66.53 -59.30 22.36
C ASN A 3 -66.58 -60.42 21.29
N PHE A 4 -65.81 -61.48 21.46
CA PHE A 4 -65.78 -62.59 20.50
C PHE A 4 -67.07 -63.41 20.52
N ILE A 5 -67.65 -63.62 21.71
CA ILE A 5 -68.94 -64.31 21.87
C ILE A 5 -70.08 -63.47 21.28
N ILE A 6 -70.08 -62.15 21.53
CA ILE A 6 -71.06 -61.21 20.97
C ILE A 6 -70.97 -61.17 19.44
N ILE A 7 -69.75 -61.09 18.88
CA ILE A 7 -69.52 -61.11 17.43
C ILE A 7 -70.06 -62.41 16.81
N ASN A 8 -69.78 -63.56 17.42
CA ASN A 8 -70.28 -64.85 16.94
C ASN A 8 -71.81 -64.96 17.03
N LEU A 9 -72.43 -64.44 18.10
CA LEU A 9 -73.89 -64.39 18.24
C LEU A 9 -74.54 -63.51 17.17
N ILE A 10 -73.98 -62.32 16.91
CA ILE A 10 -74.47 -61.40 15.87
C ILE A 10 -74.32 -62.05 14.48
N LEU A 11 -73.20 -62.71 14.21
CA LEU A 11 -72.97 -63.42 12.95
C LEU A 11 -73.99 -64.56 12.75
N LEU A 12 -74.28 -65.31 13.80
CA LEU A 12 -75.25 -66.40 13.79
C LEU A 12 -76.68 -65.88 13.58
N ILE A 13 -77.03 -64.75 14.18
CA ILE A 13 -78.32 -64.06 13.96
C ILE A 13 -78.43 -63.58 12.49
N LEU A 14 -77.37 -63.01 11.92
CA LEU A 14 -77.34 -62.53 10.53
C LEU A 14 -77.49 -63.66 9.51
N ILE A 15 -76.89 -64.82 9.78
CA ILE A 15 -77.04 -66.04 8.97
C ILE A 15 -78.47 -66.59 9.12
N PHE A 16 -79.00 -66.66 10.35
CA PHE A 16 -80.35 -67.17 10.64
C PHE A 16 -81.44 -66.32 9.98
N GLN A 17 -81.28 -64.99 9.97
CA GLN A 17 -82.19 -64.06 9.29
C GLN A 17 -82.04 -64.05 7.75
N LYS A 18 -81.14 -64.88 7.19
CA LYS A 18 -80.78 -64.93 5.75
C LYS A 18 -80.32 -63.59 5.16
N ILE A 19 -79.95 -62.62 6.00
CA ILE A 19 -79.41 -61.33 5.56
C ILE A 19 -78.05 -61.53 4.92
N LEU A 20 -77.26 -62.46 5.45
CA LEU A 20 -75.94 -62.82 4.95
C LEU A 20 -75.99 -64.26 4.41
N LEU A 21 -76.14 -64.40 3.09
CA LEU A 21 -76.10 -65.69 2.43
C LEU A 21 -74.63 -66.04 2.18
N LEU A 22 -74.12 -67.05 2.90
CA LEU A 22 -72.71 -67.45 2.82
C LEU A 22 -72.43 -68.07 1.43
N ASN A 23 -72.06 -67.23 0.48
CA ASN A 23 -71.70 -67.60 -0.89
C ASN A 23 -70.22 -67.27 -1.15
N GLU A 24 -69.65 -67.83 -2.23
CA GLU A 24 -68.27 -67.60 -2.65
C GLU A 24 -67.94 -66.10 -2.76
N GLU A 25 -68.85 -65.31 -3.34
CA GLU A 25 -68.72 -63.85 -3.46
C GLU A 25 -68.64 -63.14 -2.10
N THR A 26 -69.39 -63.59 -1.09
CA THR A 26 -69.34 -63.01 0.26
C THR A 26 -68.04 -63.33 0.99
N LEU A 27 -67.45 -64.51 0.73
CA LEU A 27 -66.15 -64.90 1.27
C LEU A 27 -65.02 -64.10 0.63
N ILE A 28 -65.09 -63.85 -0.67
CA ILE A 28 -64.17 -62.95 -1.39
C ILE A 28 -64.25 -61.54 -0.81
N LEU A 29 -65.46 -61.03 -0.56
CA LEU A 29 -65.66 -59.70 0.03
C LEU A 29 -65.02 -59.57 1.43
N ILE A 30 -65.21 -60.57 2.30
CA ILE A 30 -64.59 -60.59 3.63
C ILE A 30 -63.06 -60.63 3.52
N CYS A 31 -62.53 -61.45 2.62
CA CYS A 31 -61.09 -61.53 2.37
C CYS A 31 -60.53 -60.17 1.90
N PHE A 32 -61.21 -59.51 0.96
CA PHE A 32 -60.83 -58.19 0.47
C PHE A 32 -60.88 -57.12 1.57
N ILE A 33 -61.92 -57.08 2.40
CA ILE A 33 -62.02 -56.15 3.54
C ILE A 33 -60.87 -56.40 4.52
N SER A 34 -60.57 -57.66 4.82
CA SER A 34 -59.46 -58.01 5.73
C SER A 34 -58.09 -57.61 5.14
N PHE A 35 -57.89 -57.80 3.83
CA PHE A 35 -56.70 -57.35 3.14
C PHE A 35 -56.57 -55.83 3.16
N CYS A 36 -57.63 -55.08 2.84
CA CYS A 36 -57.65 -53.62 2.89
C CYS A 36 -57.35 -53.11 4.29
N TRP A 37 -57.90 -53.75 5.34
CA TRP A 37 -57.60 -53.40 6.73
C TRP A 37 -56.13 -53.63 7.10
N ILE A 38 -55.56 -54.78 6.70
CA ILE A 38 -54.15 -55.10 6.95
C ILE A 38 -53.23 -54.17 6.15
N ALA A 39 -53.55 -53.91 4.88
CA ALA A 39 -52.81 -53.01 4.02
C ALA A 39 -52.82 -51.59 4.60
N TYR A 40 -53.98 -51.08 5.02
CA TYR A 40 -54.08 -49.76 5.63
C TYR A 40 -53.22 -49.65 6.89
N ASN A 41 -53.34 -50.61 7.82
CA ASN A 41 -52.62 -50.55 9.09
C ASN A 41 -51.12 -50.81 8.97
N LYS A 42 -50.68 -51.75 8.12
CA LYS A 42 -49.24 -52.08 8.00
C LYS A 42 -48.50 -51.21 6.99
N ILE A 43 -49.13 -50.90 5.86
CA ILE A 43 -48.48 -50.18 4.76
C ILE A 43 -48.62 -48.66 4.99
N GLY A 44 -49.75 -48.20 5.51
CA GLY A 44 -49.98 -46.78 5.81
C GLY A 44 -48.92 -46.19 6.75
N ASP A 45 -48.57 -46.89 7.82
CA ASP A 45 -47.54 -46.45 8.76
C ASP A 45 -46.15 -46.40 8.11
N SER A 46 -45.80 -47.39 7.28
CA SER A 46 -44.52 -47.42 6.56
C SER A 46 -44.42 -46.27 5.54
N ILE A 47 -45.50 -45.98 4.81
CA ILE A 47 -45.54 -44.89 3.83
C ILE A 47 -45.42 -43.53 4.54
N THR A 48 -46.18 -43.33 5.62
CA THR A 48 -46.13 -42.07 6.36
C THR A 48 -44.78 -41.84 7.03
N PHE A 49 -44.12 -42.90 7.52
CA PHE A 49 -42.74 -42.81 8.01
C PHE A 49 -41.76 -42.43 6.90
N GLY A 50 -41.84 -43.07 5.74
CA GLY A 50 -41.02 -42.74 4.57
C GLY A 50 -41.16 -41.28 4.15
N PHE A 51 -42.39 -40.77 4.03
CA PHE A 51 -42.63 -39.36 3.70
C PHE A 51 -42.11 -38.40 4.78
N LYS A 52 -42.19 -38.75 6.06
CA LYS A 52 -41.63 -37.93 7.14
C LYS A 52 -40.11 -37.88 7.08
N ASP A 53 -39.46 -39.02 6.85
CA ASP A 53 -38.02 -39.11 6.70
C ASP A 53 -37.53 -38.31 5.49
N ASP A 54 -38.15 -38.48 4.33
CA ASP A 54 -37.82 -37.73 3.11
C ASP A 54 -38.05 -36.22 3.28
N SER A 55 -39.17 -35.82 3.90
CA SER A 55 -39.46 -34.42 4.22
C SER A 55 -38.40 -33.83 5.14
N SER A 56 -37.95 -34.57 6.16
CA SER A 56 -36.91 -34.14 7.08
C SER A 56 -35.56 -33.99 6.39
N LYS A 57 -35.20 -34.91 5.47
CA LYS A 57 -33.97 -34.86 4.68
C LYS A 57 -33.96 -33.64 3.76
N ILE A 58 -35.04 -33.42 3.02
CA ILE A 58 -35.19 -32.26 2.13
C ILE A 58 -35.08 -30.95 2.94
N LYS A 59 -35.75 -30.88 4.09
CA LYS A 59 -35.67 -29.71 4.99
C LYS A 59 -34.23 -29.44 5.42
N ASN A 60 -33.50 -30.45 5.87
CA ASN A 60 -32.12 -30.29 6.34
C ASN A 60 -31.20 -29.86 5.19
N ILE A 61 -31.31 -30.48 4.01
CA ILE A 61 -30.55 -30.09 2.82
C ILE A 61 -30.82 -28.62 2.44
N LEU A 62 -32.08 -28.18 2.49
CA LEU A 62 -32.44 -26.80 2.22
C LEU A 62 -31.85 -25.84 3.25
N ILE A 63 -31.90 -26.18 4.54
CA ILE A 63 -31.30 -25.37 5.61
C ILE A 63 -29.79 -25.26 5.40
N ASP A 64 -29.11 -26.36 5.13
CA ASP A 64 -27.67 -26.39 4.92
C ASP A 64 -27.27 -25.57 3.67
N SER A 65 -28.02 -25.72 2.58
CA SER A 65 -27.81 -24.92 1.36
C SER A 65 -28.00 -23.42 1.63
N LEU A 66 -29.06 -23.03 2.34
CA LEU A 66 -29.35 -21.62 2.62
C LEU A 66 -28.32 -21.01 3.57
N THR A 67 -27.89 -21.76 4.60
CA THR A 67 -26.86 -21.30 5.53
C THR A 67 -25.51 -21.12 4.82
N GLN A 68 -25.15 -22.02 3.89
CA GLN A 68 -23.95 -21.88 3.09
C GLN A 68 -24.01 -20.67 2.14
N VAL A 69 -25.15 -20.44 1.49
CA VAL A 69 -25.36 -19.26 0.65
C VAL A 69 -25.26 -17.98 1.48
N ALA A 70 -25.89 -17.92 2.64
CA ALA A 70 -25.82 -16.77 3.53
C ALA A 70 -24.38 -16.49 4.00
N TYR A 71 -23.63 -17.53 4.35
CA TYR A 71 -22.22 -17.42 4.71
C TYR A 71 -21.39 -16.85 3.56
N ASN A 72 -21.54 -17.40 2.34
CA ASN A 72 -20.81 -16.94 1.16
C ASN A 72 -21.13 -15.48 0.81
N LEU A 73 -22.40 -15.08 0.89
CA LEU A 73 -22.82 -13.69 0.69
C LEU A 73 -22.18 -12.77 1.73
N ASN A 74 -22.17 -13.16 3.00
CA ASN A 74 -21.55 -12.36 4.05
C ASN A 74 -20.04 -12.19 3.81
N GLN A 75 -19.34 -13.27 3.42
CA GLN A 75 -17.91 -13.19 3.09
C GLN A 75 -17.66 -12.28 1.88
N TYR A 76 -18.52 -12.34 0.86
CA TYR A 76 -18.43 -11.45 -0.30
C TYR A 76 -18.58 -9.98 0.09
N ILE A 77 -19.57 -9.65 0.94
CA ILE A 77 -19.79 -8.28 1.44
C ILE A 77 -18.56 -7.79 2.23
N ILE A 78 -18.02 -8.62 3.13
CA ILE A 78 -16.82 -8.28 3.92
C ILE A 78 -15.62 -8.04 3.01
N ALA A 79 -15.42 -8.90 2.01
CA ALA A 79 -14.34 -8.75 1.04
C ALA A 79 -14.48 -7.45 0.23
N ASN A 80 -15.68 -7.14 -0.26
CA ASN A 80 -15.94 -5.89 -0.99
C ASN A 80 -15.69 -4.66 -0.12
N PHE A 81 -16.10 -4.68 1.15
CA PHE A 81 -15.84 -3.58 2.07
C PHE A 81 -14.34 -3.38 2.30
N LYS A 82 -13.58 -4.47 2.49
CA LYS A 82 -12.11 -4.41 2.62
C LYS A 82 -11.48 -3.84 1.35
N PHE A 83 -11.96 -4.23 0.18
CA PHE A 83 -11.44 -3.75 -1.10
C PHE A 83 -11.72 -2.25 -1.31
N ALA A 84 -12.93 -1.79 -0.98
CA ALA A 84 -13.28 -0.37 -1.00
C ALA A 84 -12.39 0.45 -0.05
N LYS A 85 -12.15 -0.05 1.17
CA LYS A 85 -11.24 0.59 2.13
C LYS A 85 -9.79 0.62 1.64
N LEU A 86 -9.35 -0.45 0.97
CA LEU A 86 -8.02 -0.50 0.38
C LEU A 86 -7.88 0.55 -0.73
N GLN A 87 -8.89 0.71 -1.58
CA GLN A 87 -8.93 1.75 -2.60
C GLN A 87 -8.85 3.17 -2.01
N THR A 88 -9.59 3.45 -0.92
CA THR A 88 -9.51 4.75 -0.24
C THR A 88 -8.12 5.00 0.33
N ASN A 89 -7.52 4.01 0.99
CA ASN A 89 -6.17 4.11 1.54
C ASN A 89 -5.12 4.37 0.44
N PHE A 90 -5.24 3.72 -0.72
CA PHE A 90 -4.33 3.96 -1.85
C PHE A 90 -4.47 5.37 -2.42
N ASN A 91 -5.68 5.92 -2.44
CA ASN A 91 -5.90 7.31 -2.86
C ASN A 91 -5.29 8.31 -1.88
N GLU A 92 -5.44 8.09 -0.56
CA GLU A 92 -4.78 8.91 0.46
C GLU A 92 -3.26 8.84 0.37
N LEU A 93 -2.72 7.63 0.20
CA LEU A 93 -1.28 7.41 0.01
C LEU A 93 -0.76 8.17 -1.22
N LYS A 94 -1.49 8.13 -2.33
CA LYS A 94 -1.17 8.91 -3.53
C LYS A 94 -1.11 10.41 -3.23
N GLN A 95 -2.06 10.95 -2.47
CA GLN A 95 -2.04 12.36 -2.08
C GLN A 95 -0.82 12.70 -1.21
N HIS A 96 -0.49 11.85 -0.24
CA HIS A 96 0.71 12.03 0.58
C HIS A 96 1.99 12.04 -0.27
N PHE A 97 2.11 11.13 -1.25
CA PHE A 97 3.26 11.13 -2.18
C PHE A 97 3.32 12.40 -3.03
N ILE A 98 2.19 12.90 -3.53
CA ILE A 98 2.15 14.16 -4.29
C ILE A 98 2.63 15.33 -3.42
N ILE A 99 2.19 15.42 -2.17
CA ILE A 99 2.62 16.46 -1.23
C ILE A 99 4.11 16.33 -0.93
N LEU A 100 4.60 15.12 -0.70
CA LEU A 100 6.01 14.90 -0.40
C LEU A 100 6.90 15.28 -1.60
N ILE A 101 6.50 14.86 -2.80
CA ILE A 101 7.22 15.19 -4.05
C ILE A 101 7.21 16.70 -4.30
N SER A 102 6.09 17.39 -4.06
CA SER A 102 6.02 18.85 -4.25
C SER A 102 6.87 19.61 -3.23
N LEU A 103 6.89 19.17 -1.97
CA LEU A 103 7.78 19.73 -0.95
C LEU A 103 9.25 19.49 -1.29
N ALA A 104 9.58 18.27 -1.74
CA ALA A 104 10.93 17.94 -2.17
C ALA A 104 11.35 18.77 -3.39
N SER A 105 10.50 18.90 -4.41
CA SER A 105 10.81 19.65 -5.62
C SER A 105 11.04 21.15 -5.35
N ILE A 106 10.39 21.71 -4.32
CA ILE A 106 10.61 23.11 -3.92
C ILE A 106 11.86 23.26 -3.04
N ASN A 107 12.09 22.36 -2.09
CA ASN A 107 13.13 22.53 -1.08
C ASN A 107 14.50 22.03 -1.53
N PHE A 108 14.56 20.99 -2.36
CA PHE A 108 15.83 20.39 -2.79
C PHE A 108 16.67 21.36 -3.64
N PRO A 109 16.09 22.08 -4.62
CA PRO A 109 16.84 23.08 -5.38
C PRO A 109 17.34 24.23 -4.49
N LYS A 110 16.53 24.70 -3.54
CA LYS A 110 16.92 25.76 -2.58
C LYS A 110 18.12 25.33 -1.74
N TYR A 111 18.09 24.10 -1.23
CA TYR A 111 19.20 23.53 -0.47
C TYR A 111 20.47 23.40 -1.32
N SER A 112 20.34 22.90 -2.56
CA SER A 112 21.44 22.82 -3.51
C SER A 112 22.04 24.20 -3.81
N GLU A 113 21.20 25.19 -4.09
CA GLU A 113 21.63 26.57 -4.37
C GLU A 113 22.36 27.19 -3.18
N GLN A 114 21.88 26.99 -1.95
CA GLN A 114 22.55 27.46 -0.74
C GLN A 114 23.93 26.81 -0.56
N ASN A 115 24.03 25.50 -0.78
CA ASN A 115 25.31 24.79 -0.71
C ASN A 115 26.30 25.29 -1.76
N ILE A 116 25.84 25.51 -3.00
CA ILE A 116 26.66 26.06 -4.07
C ILE A 116 27.13 27.47 -3.71
N LYS A 117 26.22 28.35 -3.25
CA LYS A 117 26.56 29.71 -2.80
C LYS A 117 27.63 29.70 -1.71
N LEU A 118 27.49 28.84 -0.70
CA LEU A 118 28.48 28.70 0.38
C LEU A 118 29.84 28.22 -0.15
N LEU A 119 29.86 27.27 -1.08
CA LEU A 119 31.08 26.73 -1.67
C LEU A 119 31.82 27.81 -2.48
N TYR A 120 31.10 28.55 -3.32
CA TYR A 120 31.67 29.66 -4.10
C TYR A 120 32.13 30.82 -3.21
N ALA A 121 31.38 31.19 -2.18
CA ALA A 121 31.78 32.23 -1.23
C ALA A 121 33.10 31.87 -0.53
N ARG A 122 33.27 30.60 -0.11
CA ARG A 122 34.52 30.12 0.48
C ARG A 122 35.68 30.17 -0.51
N LYS A 123 35.47 29.76 -1.76
CA LYS A 123 36.49 29.81 -2.82
C LYS A 123 36.91 31.25 -3.11
N LEU A 124 35.95 32.17 -3.27
CA LEU A 124 36.20 33.59 -3.51
C LEU A 124 36.96 34.25 -2.36
N PHE A 125 36.61 33.93 -1.12
CA PHE A 125 37.31 34.46 0.04
C PHE A 125 38.76 33.96 0.12
N TYR A 126 38.99 32.70 -0.26
CA TYR A 126 40.34 32.14 -0.35
C TYR A 126 41.16 32.79 -1.47
N THR A 127 40.60 32.96 -2.67
CA THR A 127 41.29 33.62 -3.78
C THR A 127 41.62 35.07 -3.44
N TRP A 128 40.69 35.80 -2.82
CA TRP A 128 40.92 37.16 -2.36
C TRP A 128 42.09 37.24 -1.35
N ARG A 129 42.14 36.31 -0.39
CA ARG A 129 43.28 36.25 0.55
C ARG A 129 44.60 35.95 -0.15
N LEU A 130 44.61 35.05 -1.13
CA LEU A 130 45.79 34.76 -1.93
C LEU A 130 46.25 35.98 -2.71
N GLU A 131 45.34 36.67 -3.40
CA GLU A 131 45.64 37.90 -4.14
C GLU A 131 46.30 38.94 -3.22
N GLN A 132 45.74 39.20 -2.05
CA GLN A 132 46.32 40.13 -1.08
C GLN A 132 47.75 39.74 -0.65
N GLN A 133 48.02 38.45 -0.43
CA GLN A 133 49.36 37.98 -0.08
C GLN A 133 50.33 38.07 -1.27
N THR A 134 49.88 37.75 -2.48
CA THR A 134 50.71 37.89 -3.69
C THR A 134 51.05 39.34 -3.97
N ILE A 135 50.12 40.28 -3.80
CA ILE A 135 50.38 41.72 -3.92
C ILE A 135 51.45 42.14 -2.91
N LYS A 136 51.32 41.75 -1.63
CA LYS A 136 52.34 42.04 -0.61
C LYS A 136 53.72 41.50 -0.99
N LEU A 137 53.79 40.26 -1.46
CA LEU A 137 55.03 39.63 -1.89
C LEU A 137 55.65 40.38 -3.08
N ILE A 138 54.85 40.67 -4.12
CA ILE A 138 55.31 41.38 -5.32
C ILE A 138 55.83 42.77 -4.93
N THR A 139 55.09 43.52 -4.10
CA THR A 139 55.52 44.84 -3.61
C THR A 139 56.83 44.75 -2.85
N ALA A 140 57.00 43.77 -1.96
CA ALA A 140 58.25 43.56 -1.23
C ALA A 140 59.43 43.22 -2.16
N LEU A 141 59.20 42.38 -3.18
CA LEU A 141 60.21 42.04 -4.19
C LEU A 141 60.63 43.25 -5.03
N ILE A 142 59.67 44.07 -5.45
CA ILE A 142 59.93 45.32 -6.17
C ILE A 142 60.76 46.26 -5.30
N LEU A 143 60.36 46.47 -4.04
CA LEU A 143 61.03 47.36 -3.11
C LEU A 143 62.49 46.93 -2.88
N LYS A 144 62.72 45.64 -2.65
CA LYS A 144 64.07 45.05 -2.51
C LYS A 144 64.91 45.20 -3.78
N LYS A 145 64.30 45.07 -4.95
CA LYS A 145 65.00 45.25 -6.23
C LYS A 145 65.38 46.72 -6.46
N ILE A 146 64.49 47.65 -6.15
CA ILE A 146 64.76 49.11 -6.20
C ILE A 146 65.87 49.46 -5.21
N GLU A 147 65.82 48.97 -3.97
CA GLU A 147 66.85 49.20 -2.96
C GLU A 147 68.22 48.71 -3.43
N LYS A 148 68.30 47.50 -4.00
CA LYS A 148 69.54 46.96 -4.56
C LYS A 148 70.08 47.83 -5.70
N VAL A 149 69.21 48.26 -6.61
CA VAL A 149 69.60 49.17 -7.71
C VAL A 149 70.10 50.50 -7.16
N ALA A 150 69.39 51.10 -6.20
CA ALA A 150 69.78 52.36 -5.55
C ALA A 150 71.13 52.23 -4.85
N PHE A 151 71.35 51.16 -4.08
CA PHE A 151 72.63 50.88 -3.43
C PHE A 151 73.77 50.70 -4.45
N THR A 152 73.55 49.94 -5.52
CA THR A 152 74.57 49.78 -6.57
C THR A 152 74.89 51.10 -7.27
N LYS A 153 73.88 51.93 -7.57
CA LYS A 153 74.08 53.26 -8.15
C LYS A 153 74.89 54.14 -7.20
N GLN A 154 74.53 54.18 -5.91
CA GLN A 154 75.24 54.93 -4.89
C GLN A 154 76.69 54.46 -4.72
N PHE A 155 76.93 53.15 -4.70
CA PHE A 155 78.27 52.57 -4.61
C PHE A 155 79.13 52.98 -5.81
N CYS A 156 78.60 52.89 -7.03
CA CYS A 156 79.31 53.26 -8.26
C CYS A 156 79.60 54.78 -8.33
N THR A 157 78.71 55.63 -7.84
CA THR A 157 78.90 57.10 -7.85
C THR A 157 79.85 57.57 -6.75
N GLN A 158 79.69 57.07 -5.53
CA GLN A 158 80.41 57.56 -4.34
C GLN A 158 81.75 56.86 -4.12
N LYS A 159 81.83 55.53 -4.24
CA LYS A 159 83.05 54.77 -3.95
C LYS A 159 83.94 54.54 -5.17
N LEU A 160 83.35 54.21 -6.32
CA LEU A 160 84.12 53.96 -7.55
C LEU A 160 84.34 55.21 -8.42
N CYS A 161 83.66 56.32 -8.11
CA CYS A 161 83.80 57.60 -8.82
C CYS A 161 83.68 57.52 -10.35
N LEU A 162 82.89 56.58 -10.89
CA LEU A 162 82.76 56.38 -12.32
C LEU A 162 82.15 57.64 -12.98
N PRO A 163 82.84 58.27 -13.96
CA PRO A 163 82.43 59.56 -14.53
C PRO A 163 81.09 59.47 -15.28
N TYR A 164 80.80 58.33 -15.90
CA TYR A 164 79.53 58.07 -16.59
C TYR A 164 78.30 58.31 -15.70
N PHE A 165 78.28 57.75 -14.48
CA PHE A 165 77.14 57.88 -13.58
C PHE A 165 77.00 59.29 -12.99
N LYS A 166 78.11 59.98 -12.72
CA LYS A 166 78.10 61.38 -12.27
C LYS A 166 77.58 62.34 -13.36
N CYS A 167 77.92 62.09 -14.62
CA CYS A 167 77.38 62.87 -15.74
C CYS A 167 75.88 62.62 -15.95
N LEU A 168 75.45 61.35 -15.86
CA LEU A 168 74.03 61.00 -15.97
C LEU A 168 73.17 61.72 -14.93
N ASP A 169 73.60 61.75 -13.66
CA ASP A 169 72.86 62.45 -12.61
C ASP A 169 72.74 63.97 -12.90
N LYS A 170 73.79 64.59 -13.44
CA LYS A 170 73.76 66.01 -13.86
C LYS A 170 72.85 66.27 -15.06
N ILE A 171 72.84 65.37 -16.04
CA ILE A 171 71.96 65.47 -17.22
C ILE A 171 70.49 65.34 -16.81
N ILE A 172 70.18 64.34 -15.98
CA ILE A 172 68.82 64.11 -15.46
C ILE A 172 68.33 65.31 -14.64
N LEU A 173 69.17 65.86 -13.76
CA LEU A 173 68.84 67.06 -12.98
C LEU A 173 68.57 68.27 -13.86
N ARG A 174 69.37 68.46 -14.92
CA ARG A 174 69.17 69.52 -15.89
C ARG A 174 67.85 69.37 -16.65
N GLU A 175 67.56 68.17 -17.17
CA GLU A 175 66.30 67.90 -17.87
C GLU A 175 65.07 68.07 -16.95
N TYR A 176 65.20 67.78 -15.65
CA TYR A 176 64.14 68.00 -14.69
C TYR A 176 63.88 69.49 -14.45
N PHE A 177 64.93 70.29 -14.30
CA PHE A 177 64.79 71.75 -14.16
C PHE A 177 64.33 72.45 -15.45
N GLU A 178 64.60 71.89 -16.62
CA GLU A 178 64.09 72.42 -17.90
C GLU A 178 62.61 72.02 -18.16
N LYS A 179 62.06 71.05 -17.42
CA LYS A 179 60.67 70.56 -17.56
C LYS A 179 59.70 71.08 -16.48
N VAL A 180 60.18 71.75 -15.44
CA VAL A 180 59.38 72.51 -14.47
C VAL A 180 59.27 73.96 -14.94
#